data_AF-A0A812W4R5-F1
#
_entry.id   AF-A0A812W4R5-F1
#
_cell.length_a   1.000
_cell.length_b   1.000
_cell.length_c   1.000
_cell.angle_alpha   90.00
_cell.angle_beta   90.00
_cell.angle_gamma   90.00
#
_symmetry.space_group_name_H-M   'P 1'
#
loop_
_entity.id
_entity.type
_entity.pdbx_description
1 polymer ?
#
loop_
_entity_poly.entity_id
_entity_poly.type
_entity_poly.pdbx_seq_one_letter_code
_entity_poly.pdbx_strand_id
1 'polypeptide(L)'
;MQLFVGGLVGILYMANVLQESIGFYATYLEILMMVIGALVAFAVNCWRNKVLSKTDLQRDLLAFEHQLQELHQNPQPQCARGQCRAITAGQLWDFFIFWQSYIFNRNMYYVVSNVVKPLTRPWKLSYAELAGSCCLQWFVSHYWGTPFCHFVDTIRKHAETLSDPSPVSWMLASYWICSFANNQWRVEEEVGMSWEQSSFYLALRSGSCQGTVMVFDNDALPLTRSWCLFELLQTAVLSRNEPTFEGLQICTPSGVMNQGQTNIELAVVISKKLADLNLRDAQASCLEDKHMIDRLVAAQPGGFEQVNTYLTQAVNAALQATALRFQEDLQHLHHRLASRSGAFHTGAPAEGREAFERRARTFPALLGRLSSVPTGKDRADFSGCAKSSLAGPHPAAEHHKTVEQSQASAKL
;
A
#
# COMPACT_ATOMS: atom_id res chain seq x y z
N MET A 1 21.90 -3.57 102.35
CA MET A 1 22.80 -3.65 101.18
C MET A 1 22.34 -4.66 100.12
N GLN A 2 21.76 -5.81 100.47
CA GLN A 2 21.28 -6.80 99.48
C GLN A 2 20.05 -6.38 98.64
N LEU A 3 19.14 -5.55 99.19
CA LEU A 3 17.96 -5.05 98.45
C LEU A 3 18.31 -4.01 97.36
N PHE A 4 19.43 -3.29 97.50
CA PHE A 4 19.85 -2.27 96.52
C PHE A 4 20.54 -2.88 95.29
N VAL A 5 21.22 -4.02 95.48
CA VAL A 5 21.90 -4.74 94.40
C VAL A 5 20.89 -5.43 93.47
N GLY A 6 19.79 -5.98 94.02
CA GLY A 6 18.75 -6.63 93.21
C GLY A 6 18.00 -5.66 92.27
N GLY A 7 17.73 -4.43 92.71
CA GLY A 7 17.07 -3.42 91.88
C GLY A 7 17.92 -2.95 90.70
N LEU A 8 19.24 -2.82 90.89
CA LEU A 8 20.16 -2.40 89.83
C LEU A 8 20.32 -3.48 88.75
N VAL A 9 20.36 -4.75 89.16
CA VAL A 9 20.41 -5.90 88.24
C VAL A 9 19.11 -6.00 87.41
N GLY A 10 17.95 -5.74 88.03
CA GLY A 10 16.66 -5.73 87.31
C GLY A 10 16.56 -4.62 86.26
N ILE A 11 17.07 -3.42 86.55
CA ILE A 11 17.09 -2.30 85.59
C ILE A 11 18.03 -2.59 84.42
N LEU A 12 19.22 -3.15 84.69
CA LEU A 12 20.17 -3.54 83.64
C LEU A 12 19.63 -4.67 82.75
N TYR A 13 18.90 -5.63 83.33
CA TYR A 13 18.25 -6.70 82.57
C TYR A 13 17.13 -6.16 81.67
N MET A 14 16.28 -5.27 82.18
CA MET A 14 15.23 -4.63 81.38
C MET A 14 15.81 -3.74 80.27
N ALA A 15 16.90 -3.02 80.53
CA ALA A 15 17.60 -2.25 79.51
C ALA A 15 18.19 -3.16 78.41
N ASN A 16 18.76 -4.32 78.78
CA ASN A 16 19.28 -5.29 77.82
C ASN A 16 18.15 -5.92 76.96
N VAL A 17 17.02 -6.28 77.57
CA VAL A 17 15.85 -6.81 76.85
C VAL A 17 15.23 -5.76 75.92
N LEU A 18 15.14 -4.50 76.35
CA LEU A 18 14.69 -3.39 75.50
C LEU A 18 15.66 -3.16 74.34
N GLN A 19 16.97 -3.19 74.59
CA GLN A 19 18.00 -3.01 73.57
C GLN A 19 18.02 -4.16 72.55
N GLU A 20 17.81 -5.41 72.98
CA GLU A 20 17.60 -6.53 72.06
C GLU A 20 16.32 -6.36 71.24
N SER A 21 15.22 -5.90 71.85
CA SER A 21 13.96 -5.67 71.13
C SER A 21 14.10 -4.58 70.05
N ILE A 22 14.81 -3.48 70.32
CA ILE A 22 15.07 -2.39 69.37
C ILE A 22 15.92 -2.90 68.20
N GLY A 23 16.91 -3.76 68.45
CA GLY A 23 17.70 -4.41 67.41
C GLY A 23 16.85 -5.28 66.48
N PHE A 24 15.90 -6.06 67.04
CA PHE A 24 14.96 -6.83 66.23
C PHE A 24 14.10 -5.92 65.35
N TYR A 25 13.49 -4.85 65.88
CA TYR A 25 12.68 -3.94 65.06
C TYR A 25 13.49 -3.23 63.96
N ALA A 26 14.76 -2.87 64.23
CA ALA A 26 15.64 -2.30 63.22
C ALA A 26 15.88 -3.27 62.04
N THR A 27 16.20 -4.54 62.33
CA THR A 27 16.39 -5.56 61.27
C THR A 27 15.10 -5.84 60.48
N TYR A 28 13.94 -5.90 61.14
CA TYR A 28 12.65 -6.03 60.46
C TYR A 28 12.34 -4.84 59.55
N LEU A 29 12.64 -3.62 59.99
CA LEU A 29 12.46 -2.42 59.19
C LEU A 29 13.39 -2.41 57.97
N GLU A 30 14.66 -2.80 58.12
CA GLU A 30 15.60 -2.92 57.00
C GLU A 30 15.15 -3.95 55.96
N ILE A 31 14.71 -5.14 56.40
CA ILE A 31 14.16 -6.18 55.53
C ILE A 31 12.89 -5.67 54.82
N LEU A 32 11.98 -5.02 55.55
CA LEU A 32 10.77 -4.45 54.98
C LEU A 32 11.10 -3.40 53.90
N MET A 33 12.04 -2.50 54.18
CA MET A 33 12.48 -1.49 53.21
C MET A 33 13.16 -2.11 51.99
N MET A 34 13.94 -3.18 52.15
CA MET A 34 14.52 -3.94 51.03
C MET A 34 13.42 -4.59 50.16
N VAL A 35 12.41 -5.20 50.78
CA VAL A 35 11.28 -5.82 50.06
C VAL A 35 10.48 -4.76 49.31
N ILE A 36 10.15 -3.63 49.95
CA ILE A 36 9.47 -2.50 49.30
C ILE A 36 10.30 -1.97 48.14
N GLY A 37 11.61 -1.77 48.35
CA GLY A 37 12.54 -1.33 47.30
C GLY A 37 12.58 -2.29 46.11
N ALA A 38 12.62 -3.60 46.36
CA ALA A 38 12.59 -4.62 45.31
C ALA A 38 11.26 -4.65 44.54
N LEU A 39 10.12 -4.50 45.24
CA LEU A 39 8.80 -4.43 44.61
C LEU A 39 8.66 -3.18 43.74
N VAL A 40 9.13 -2.03 44.21
CA VAL A 40 9.14 -0.78 43.44
C VAL A 40 10.06 -0.93 42.22
N ALA A 41 11.27 -1.48 42.38
CA ALA A 41 12.19 -1.71 41.27
C ALA A 41 11.61 -2.67 40.22
N PHE A 42 10.95 -3.75 40.67
CA PHE A 42 10.25 -4.68 39.78
C PHE A 42 9.09 -4.01 39.04
N ALA A 43 8.26 -3.23 39.73
CA ALA A 43 7.17 -2.48 39.13
C ALA A 43 7.67 -1.46 38.10
N VAL A 44 8.73 -0.70 38.42
CA VAL A 44 9.38 0.25 37.51
C VAL A 44 9.99 -0.47 36.31
N ASN A 45 10.65 -1.63 36.50
CA ASN A 45 11.21 -2.39 35.39
C ASN A 45 10.12 -2.99 34.49
N CYS A 46 9.03 -3.51 35.05
CA CYS A 46 7.87 -3.99 34.30
C CYS A 46 7.19 -2.85 33.53
N TRP A 47 7.00 -1.69 34.18
CA TRP A 47 6.45 -0.50 33.51
C TRP A 47 7.38 0.01 32.41
N ARG A 48 8.67 0.14 32.70
CA ARG A 48 9.68 0.58 31.74
C ARG A 48 9.79 -0.39 30.57
N ASN A 49 9.81 -1.69 30.80
CA ASN A 49 9.80 -2.68 29.72
C ASN A 49 8.50 -2.62 28.94
N LYS A 50 7.34 -2.42 29.58
CA LYS A 50 6.06 -2.31 28.87
C LYS A 50 5.90 -1.00 28.08
N VAL A 51 6.49 0.09 28.54
CA VAL A 51 6.42 1.41 27.90
C VAL A 51 7.51 1.57 26.84
N LEU A 52 8.76 1.21 27.15
CA LEU A 52 9.90 1.30 26.22
C LEU A 52 9.93 0.15 25.20
N SER A 53 9.23 -0.97 25.41
CA SER A 53 9.12 -2.02 24.37
C SER A 53 8.16 -1.67 23.24
N LYS A 54 7.30 -0.65 23.43
CA LYS A 54 6.40 -0.25 22.36
C LYS A 54 7.16 0.57 21.33
N THR A 55 7.42 -0.05 20.19
CA THR A 55 7.95 0.65 19.02
C THR A 55 6.98 1.74 18.57
N ASP A 56 7.47 2.74 17.83
CA ASP A 56 6.64 3.83 17.30
C ASP A 56 5.46 3.27 16.50
N LEU A 57 5.71 2.26 15.67
CA LEU A 57 4.67 1.52 14.94
C LEU A 57 3.57 0.95 15.86
N GLN A 58 3.93 0.38 17.02
CA GLN A 58 2.93 -0.15 17.96
C GLN A 58 2.12 0.94 18.65
N ARG A 59 2.73 2.09 18.92
CA ARG A 59 2.01 3.25 19.47
C ARG A 59 1.02 3.79 18.46
N ASP A 60 1.45 3.94 17.21
CA ASP A 60 0.59 4.44 16.12
C ASP A 60 -0.50 3.43 15.74
N LEU A 61 -0.25 2.11 15.89
CA LEU A 61 -1.28 1.08 15.72
C LEU A 61 -2.41 1.26 16.73
N LEU A 62 -2.07 1.48 18.00
CA LEU A 62 -3.07 1.72 19.05
C LEU A 62 -3.79 3.06 18.85
N ALA A 63 -3.07 4.09 18.39
CA ALA A 63 -3.67 5.39 18.11
C ALA A 63 -4.67 5.30 16.94
N PHE A 64 -4.31 4.61 15.86
CA PHE A 64 -5.20 4.40 14.72
C PHE A 64 -6.40 3.52 15.08
N GLU A 65 -6.17 2.44 15.85
CA GLU A 65 -7.24 1.58 16.37
C GLU A 65 -8.25 2.39 17.19
N HIS A 66 -7.78 3.29 18.06
CA HIS A 66 -8.63 4.21 18.82
C HIS A 66 -9.43 5.14 17.90
N GLN A 67 -8.81 5.72 16.88
CA GLN A 67 -9.51 6.56 15.89
C GLN A 67 -10.62 5.78 15.16
N LEU A 68 -10.36 4.53 14.78
CA LEU A 68 -11.38 3.68 14.15
C LEU A 68 -12.55 3.37 15.09
N GLN A 69 -12.27 3.15 16.38
CA GLN A 69 -13.30 2.91 17.41
C GLN A 69 -14.14 4.15 17.72
N GLU A 70 -13.53 5.34 17.68
CA GLU A 70 -14.25 6.61 17.85
C GLU A 70 -15.19 6.89 16.67
N LEU A 71 -14.74 6.57 15.44
CA LEU A 71 -15.54 6.74 14.23
C LEU A 71 -16.65 5.69 14.12
N HIS A 72 -16.39 4.45 14.55
CA HIS A 72 -17.33 3.34 14.46
C HIS A 72 -17.54 2.74 15.85
N GLN A 73 -18.67 3.09 16.48
CA GLN A 73 -19.08 2.57 17.78
C GLN A 73 -19.25 1.03 17.69
N ASN A 74 -18.20 0.31 18.06
CA ASN A 74 -17.96 -1.11 17.83
C ASN A 74 -17.74 -1.52 16.36
N PRO A 75 -16.85 -2.50 16.09
CA PRO A 75 -16.80 -3.13 14.79
C PRO A 75 -18.21 -3.65 14.46
N GLN A 76 -18.69 -3.31 13.27
CA GLN A 76 -19.99 -3.76 12.77
C GLN A 76 -20.10 -5.29 12.93
N PRO A 77 -21.29 -5.85 13.18
CA PRO A 77 -21.47 -7.30 13.19
C PRO A 77 -20.87 -7.89 11.91
N GLN A 78 -20.27 -9.07 12.01
CA GLN A 78 -19.52 -9.72 10.93
C GLN A 78 -20.32 -9.61 9.62
N CYS A 79 -19.79 -8.80 8.70
CA CYS A 79 -20.47 -8.46 7.47
C CYS A 79 -20.38 -9.67 6.53
N ALA A 80 -21.45 -9.98 5.80
CA ALA A 80 -21.41 -11.06 4.82
C ALA A 80 -20.28 -10.82 3.82
N ARG A 81 -19.56 -11.89 3.46
CA ARG A 81 -18.53 -11.81 2.42
C ARG A 81 -19.12 -11.37 1.08
N GLY A 82 -18.29 -10.79 0.22
CA GLY A 82 -18.70 -10.24 -1.06
C GLY A 82 -18.95 -8.75 -0.99
N GLN A 83 -20.12 -8.31 -1.47
CA GLN A 83 -20.32 -6.92 -1.87
C GLN A 83 -20.29 -5.88 -0.75
N CYS A 84 -20.59 -6.29 0.47
CA CYS A 84 -20.73 -5.40 1.61
C CYS A 84 -19.41 -5.16 2.37
N ARG A 85 -18.26 -5.63 1.85
CA ARG A 85 -16.94 -5.46 2.46
C ARG A 85 -16.03 -4.53 1.63
N ALA A 86 -16.60 -3.47 1.08
CA ALA A 86 -15.81 -2.41 0.46
C ALA A 86 -15.38 -1.35 1.48
N ILE A 87 -14.38 -0.55 1.09
CA ILE A 87 -14.00 0.70 1.76
C ILE A 87 -14.12 1.86 0.76
N THR A 88 -14.31 3.07 1.25
CA THR A 88 -14.34 4.27 0.41
C THR A 88 -12.94 4.73 0.04
N ALA A 89 -12.82 5.51 -1.04
CA ALA A 89 -11.56 6.16 -1.41
C ALA A 89 -11.04 7.07 -0.29
N GLY A 90 -11.94 7.74 0.44
CA GLY A 90 -11.58 8.53 1.62
C GLY A 90 -10.94 7.68 2.71
N GLN A 91 -11.55 6.55 3.07
CA GLN A 91 -10.98 5.61 4.06
C GLN A 91 -9.60 5.08 3.64
N LEU A 92 -9.42 4.76 2.35
CA LEU A 92 -8.12 4.34 1.82
C LEU A 92 -7.08 5.46 1.88
N TRP A 93 -7.49 6.70 1.55
CA TRP A 93 -6.62 7.87 1.58
C TRP A 93 -6.19 8.23 3.00
N ASP A 94 -7.11 8.26 3.96
CA ASP A 94 -6.82 8.53 5.36
C ASP A 94 -5.88 7.47 5.95
N PHE A 95 -6.12 6.18 5.62
CA PHE A 95 -5.20 5.09 5.95
C PHE A 95 -3.80 5.35 5.38
N PHE A 96 -3.69 5.71 4.10
CA PHE A 96 -2.41 5.99 3.47
C PHE A 96 -1.69 7.17 4.14
N ILE A 97 -2.37 8.29 4.36
CA ILE A 97 -1.78 9.50 4.96
C ILE A 97 -1.26 9.21 6.37
N PHE A 98 -1.99 8.43 7.17
CA PHE A 98 -1.56 8.05 8.50
C PHE A 98 -0.31 7.14 8.47
N TRP A 99 -0.30 6.15 7.58
CA TRP A 99 0.75 5.12 7.55
C TRP A 99 1.94 5.43 6.62
N GLN A 100 1.91 6.53 5.85
CA GLN A 100 2.90 6.83 4.80
C GLN A 100 4.35 6.85 5.31
N SER A 101 4.58 7.33 6.54
CA SER A 101 5.90 7.40 7.18
C SER A 101 6.49 6.03 7.50
N TYR A 102 5.67 4.97 7.52
CA TYR A 102 6.11 3.59 7.67
C TYR A 102 6.11 2.84 6.35
N ILE A 103 5.22 3.19 5.43
CA ILE A 103 5.07 2.47 4.17
C ILE A 103 6.14 2.91 3.17
N PHE A 104 6.38 4.22 2.99
CA PHE A 104 7.24 4.75 1.93
C PHE A 104 6.96 4.08 0.56
N ASN A 105 7.94 3.38 -0.01
CA ASN A 105 7.84 2.65 -1.27
C ASN A 105 7.55 1.15 -1.10
N ARG A 106 7.13 0.72 0.09
CA ARG A 106 6.77 -0.68 0.36
C ARG A 106 5.41 -1.00 -0.27
N ASN A 107 5.16 -2.28 -0.49
CA ASN A 107 4.02 -2.79 -1.24
C ASN A 107 2.90 -3.31 -0.33
N MET A 108 1.84 -3.85 -0.94
CA MET A 108 0.67 -4.34 -0.19
C MET A 108 1.02 -5.50 0.76
N TYR A 109 2.04 -6.33 0.46
CA TYR A 109 2.50 -7.38 1.38
C TYR A 109 2.98 -6.79 2.72
N TYR A 110 3.72 -5.68 2.67
CA TYR A 110 4.14 -4.98 3.89
C TYR A 110 2.95 -4.41 4.65
N VAL A 111 2.04 -3.73 3.94
CA VAL A 111 0.83 -3.12 4.53
C VAL A 111 -0.02 -4.18 5.22
N VAL A 112 -0.24 -5.32 4.58
CA VAL A 112 -1.05 -6.40 5.16
C VAL A 112 -0.39 -6.99 6.40
N SER A 113 0.90 -7.32 6.33
CA SER A 113 1.61 -8.00 7.42
C SER A 113 1.90 -7.11 8.63
N ASN A 114 2.21 -5.82 8.41
CA ASN A 114 2.67 -4.91 9.46
C ASN A 114 1.62 -3.90 9.93
N VAL A 115 0.52 -3.72 9.19
CA VAL A 115 -0.52 -2.76 9.53
C VAL A 115 -1.88 -3.44 9.63
N VAL A 116 -2.42 -3.99 8.53
CA VAL A 116 -3.79 -4.53 8.49
C VAL A 116 -3.98 -5.69 9.47
N LYS A 117 -3.10 -6.71 9.44
CA LYS A 117 -3.23 -7.86 10.34
C LYS A 117 -3.08 -7.42 11.81
N PRO A 118 -2.06 -6.65 12.22
CA PRO A 118 -1.97 -6.13 13.58
C PRO A 118 -3.23 -5.37 14.04
N LEU A 119 -3.79 -4.49 13.20
CA LEU A 119 -5.01 -3.74 13.50
C LEU A 119 -6.23 -4.65 13.68
N THR A 120 -6.40 -5.67 12.83
CA THR A 120 -7.58 -6.55 12.87
C THR A 120 -7.42 -7.73 13.83
N ARG A 121 -6.24 -7.91 14.44
CA ARG A 121 -5.92 -9.03 15.34
C ARG A 121 -6.92 -9.21 16.51
N PRO A 122 -7.36 -8.14 17.21
CA PRO A 122 -8.23 -8.32 18.38
C PRO A 122 -9.57 -8.97 18.03
N TRP A 123 -10.12 -8.68 16.85
CA TRP A 123 -11.44 -9.16 16.41
C TRP A 123 -11.39 -10.28 15.37
N LYS A 124 -10.24 -10.47 14.72
CA LYS A 124 -10.05 -11.40 13.58
C LYS A 124 -11.08 -11.17 12.47
N LEU A 125 -11.28 -9.90 12.11
CA LEU A 125 -12.14 -9.44 11.03
C LEU A 125 -11.31 -8.99 9.81
N SER A 126 -11.97 -8.69 8.68
CA SER A 126 -11.34 -7.93 7.61
C SER A 126 -11.10 -6.47 8.03
N TYR A 127 -10.26 -5.76 7.29
CA TYR A 127 -10.08 -4.32 7.55
C TYR A 127 -11.35 -3.54 7.23
N ALA A 128 -12.06 -3.88 6.16
CA ALA A 128 -13.31 -3.22 5.79
C ALA A 128 -14.34 -3.29 6.92
N GLU A 129 -14.46 -4.43 7.59
CA GLU A 129 -15.35 -4.61 8.75
C GLU A 129 -14.94 -3.72 9.94
N LEU A 130 -13.62 -3.57 10.18
CA LEU A 130 -13.09 -2.72 11.24
C LEU A 130 -13.21 -1.22 10.91
N ALA A 131 -12.99 -0.86 9.65
CA ALA A 131 -12.89 0.53 9.21
C ALA A 131 -14.24 1.17 8.86
N GLY A 132 -15.35 0.44 8.97
CA GLY A 132 -16.69 0.90 8.57
C GLY A 132 -17.01 0.48 7.14
N SER A 133 -17.48 -0.75 6.98
CA SER A 133 -17.71 -1.36 5.67
C SER A 133 -18.85 -0.69 4.90
N CYS A 134 -18.73 -0.63 3.57
CA CYS A 134 -19.80 -0.15 2.69
C CYS A 134 -20.07 -1.13 1.54
N CYS A 135 -21.14 -0.86 0.79
CA CYS A 135 -21.45 -1.61 -0.44
C CYS A 135 -20.49 -1.18 -1.55
N LEU A 136 -19.90 -2.14 -2.28
CA LEU A 136 -19.00 -1.79 -3.38
C LEU A 136 -19.73 -1.10 -4.54
N GLN A 137 -18.99 -0.22 -5.20
CA GLN A 137 -19.28 0.27 -6.54
C GLN A 137 -18.26 -0.30 -7.53
N TRP A 138 -16.99 -0.39 -7.14
CA TRP A 138 -15.91 -0.82 -8.02
C TRP A 138 -15.13 -2.00 -7.45
N PHE A 139 -14.93 -3.02 -8.27
CA PHE A 139 -14.04 -4.13 -7.92
C PHE A 139 -12.61 -3.78 -8.32
N VAL A 140 -11.63 -4.01 -7.44
CA VAL A 140 -10.22 -3.70 -7.71
C VAL A 140 -9.42 -4.97 -7.96
N SER A 141 -8.90 -5.11 -9.18
CA SER A 141 -7.92 -6.12 -9.57
C SER A 141 -6.52 -5.52 -9.51
N HIS A 142 -5.60 -6.12 -8.75
CA HIS A 142 -4.25 -5.57 -8.57
C HIS A 142 -3.21 -6.61 -8.16
N TYR A 143 -1.94 -6.28 -8.40
CA TYR A 143 -0.80 -7.02 -7.89
C TYR A 143 -0.34 -6.45 -6.54
N TRP A 144 -0.18 -7.33 -5.53
CA TRP A 144 0.25 -6.92 -4.19
C TRP A 144 1.70 -6.43 -4.13
N GLY A 145 2.52 -6.76 -5.12
CA GLY A 145 3.92 -6.31 -5.17
C GLY A 145 4.08 -4.87 -5.67
N THR A 146 3.04 -4.27 -6.27
CA THR A 146 3.02 -2.85 -6.64
C THR A 146 3.20 -1.97 -5.39
N PRO A 147 4.03 -0.91 -5.43
CA PRO A 147 4.17 0.02 -4.32
C PRO A 147 2.81 0.55 -3.85
N PHE A 148 2.58 0.59 -2.54
CA PHE A 148 1.25 0.95 -2.02
C PHE A 148 0.88 2.42 -2.32
N CYS A 149 1.86 3.32 -2.34
CA CYS A 149 1.65 4.71 -2.79
C CYS A 149 1.10 4.77 -4.23
N HIS A 150 1.66 3.97 -5.15
CA HIS A 150 1.18 3.90 -6.53
C HIS A 150 -0.25 3.35 -6.59
N PHE A 151 -0.56 2.32 -5.78
CA PHE A 151 -1.90 1.78 -5.68
C PHE A 151 -2.91 2.84 -5.22
N VAL A 152 -2.60 3.56 -4.14
CA VAL A 152 -3.46 4.61 -3.58
C VAL A 152 -3.67 5.75 -4.56
N ASP A 153 -2.61 6.24 -5.21
CA ASP A 153 -2.71 7.28 -6.23
C ASP A 153 -3.57 6.83 -7.42
N THR A 154 -3.46 5.57 -7.82
CA THR A 154 -4.27 5.02 -8.91
C THR A 154 -5.76 4.99 -8.55
N ILE A 155 -6.11 4.53 -7.35
CA ILE A 155 -7.51 4.53 -6.87
C ILE A 155 -8.05 5.95 -6.74
N ARG A 156 -7.24 6.87 -6.19
CA ARG A 156 -7.60 8.30 -6.12
C ARG A 156 -7.87 8.86 -7.51
N LYS A 157 -6.97 8.62 -8.47
CA LYS A 157 -7.13 9.09 -9.86
C LYS A 157 -8.42 8.58 -10.48
N HIS A 158 -8.74 7.30 -10.30
CA HIS A 158 -10.00 6.75 -10.76
C HIS A 158 -11.20 7.43 -10.08
N ALA A 159 -11.18 7.55 -8.75
CA ALA A 159 -12.27 8.18 -7.98
C ALA A 159 -12.51 9.65 -8.38
N GLU A 160 -11.44 10.39 -8.67
CA GLU A 160 -11.50 11.78 -9.18
C GLU A 160 -12.28 11.86 -10.50
N THR A 161 -12.34 10.78 -11.30
CA THR A 161 -13.11 10.75 -12.55
C THR A 161 -14.60 10.52 -12.37
N LEU A 162 -15.00 9.91 -11.25
CA LEU A 162 -16.41 9.58 -10.96
C LEU A 162 -17.19 10.78 -10.40
N SER A 163 -16.50 11.86 -10.09
CA SER A 163 -17.04 12.98 -9.35
C SER A 163 -17.48 14.11 -10.27
N ASP A 164 -18.66 14.65 -10.00
CA ASP A 164 -19.05 16.00 -10.40
C ASP A 164 -18.02 17.01 -9.81
N PRO A 165 -17.86 18.26 -10.29
CA PRO A 165 -16.79 19.20 -9.90
C PRO A 165 -16.65 19.54 -8.40
N SER A 166 -17.45 18.95 -7.52
CA SER A 166 -17.35 19.09 -6.07
C SER A 166 -16.10 18.38 -5.52
N PRO A 167 -15.21 19.09 -4.79
CA PRO A 167 -13.92 18.55 -4.35
C PRO A 167 -13.99 17.39 -3.33
N VAL A 168 -15.16 17.12 -2.73
CA VAL A 168 -15.33 16.06 -1.70
C VAL A 168 -15.99 14.79 -2.26
N SER A 169 -16.54 14.84 -3.48
CA SER A 169 -17.34 13.73 -4.03
C SER A 169 -16.52 12.45 -4.25
N TRP A 170 -15.23 12.56 -4.60
CA TRP A 170 -14.43 11.38 -4.97
C TRP A 170 -14.14 10.48 -3.78
N MET A 171 -14.09 11.04 -2.57
CA MET A 171 -13.84 10.28 -1.34
C MET A 171 -14.96 9.29 -1.02
N LEU A 172 -16.16 9.48 -1.59
CA LEU A 172 -17.32 8.61 -1.36
C LEU A 172 -17.33 7.37 -2.25
N ALA A 173 -16.55 7.35 -3.34
CA ALA A 173 -16.47 6.19 -4.22
C ALA A 173 -15.99 4.96 -3.45
N SER A 174 -16.69 3.83 -3.58
CA SER A 174 -16.39 2.61 -2.80
C SER A 174 -15.75 1.51 -3.64
N TYR A 175 -14.72 0.90 -3.05
CA TYR A 175 -13.83 -0.06 -3.70
C TYR A 175 -13.77 -1.34 -2.90
N TRP A 176 -14.02 -2.46 -3.57
CA TRP A 176 -13.72 -3.78 -3.05
C TRP A 176 -12.26 -4.10 -3.38
N ILE A 177 -11.40 -4.15 -2.36
CA ILE A 177 -9.95 -4.38 -2.50
C ILE A 177 -9.60 -5.62 -1.71
N CYS A 178 -9.05 -6.64 -2.35
CA CYS A 178 -8.89 -7.97 -1.75
C CYS A 178 -8.07 -7.97 -0.43
N SER A 179 -7.05 -7.12 -0.31
CA SER A 179 -6.24 -7.00 0.91
C SER A 179 -6.99 -6.41 2.12
N PHE A 180 -8.02 -5.60 1.87
CA PHE A 180 -8.83 -4.94 2.90
C PHE A 180 -10.17 -5.65 3.15
N ALA A 181 -10.77 -6.21 2.09
CA ALA A 181 -12.09 -6.83 2.11
C ALA A 181 -12.09 -8.26 2.63
N ASN A 182 -11.08 -9.06 2.23
CA ASN A 182 -10.95 -10.44 2.70
C ASN A 182 -10.47 -10.47 4.15
N ASN A 183 -11.02 -11.38 4.95
CA ASN A 183 -10.52 -11.65 6.28
C ASN A 183 -9.15 -12.34 6.19
N GLN A 184 -8.08 -11.57 6.42
CA GLN A 184 -6.69 -12.03 6.36
C GLN A 184 -6.33 -13.07 7.44
N TRP A 185 -7.22 -13.34 8.39
CA TRP A 185 -7.10 -14.40 9.39
C TRP A 185 -7.75 -15.71 8.97
N ARG A 186 -8.62 -15.67 7.95
CA ARG A 186 -9.45 -16.80 7.51
C ARG A 186 -9.52 -16.87 5.97
N VAL A 187 -8.37 -16.70 5.32
CA VAL A 187 -8.28 -16.63 3.84
C VAL A 187 -8.90 -17.85 3.15
N GLU A 188 -8.79 -19.04 3.76
CA GLU A 188 -9.40 -20.26 3.21
C GLU A 188 -10.93 -20.21 3.21
N GLU A 189 -11.55 -19.59 4.23
CA GLU A 189 -12.99 -19.35 4.28
C GLU A 189 -13.41 -18.29 3.24
N GLU A 190 -12.53 -17.35 2.89
CA GLU A 190 -12.76 -16.32 1.87
C GLU A 190 -12.74 -16.90 0.45
N VAL A 191 -12.00 -18.00 0.21
CA VAL A 191 -12.07 -18.73 -1.07
C VAL A 191 -13.29 -19.67 -1.09
N GLY A 192 -13.59 -20.31 0.05
CA GLY A 192 -14.70 -21.25 0.17
C GLY A 192 -14.40 -22.63 -0.42
N MET A 193 -15.44 -23.47 -0.55
CA MET A 193 -15.29 -24.82 -1.11
C MET A 193 -15.18 -24.81 -2.65
N SER A 194 -15.69 -23.76 -3.28
CA SER A 194 -15.63 -23.54 -4.72
C SER A 194 -15.39 -22.06 -5.01
N TRP A 195 -14.83 -21.76 -6.17
CA TRP A 195 -14.50 -20.39 -6.56
C TRP A 195 -15.74 -19.48 -6.67
N GLU A 196 -16.92 -20.03 -6.97
CA GLU A 196 -18.21 -19.30 -6.99
C GLU A 196 -18.64 -18.84 -5.59
N GLN A 197 -18.12 -19.48 -4.55
CA GLN A 197 -18.38 -19.10 -3.16
C GLN A 197 -17.38 -18.06 -2.67
N SER A 198 -16.33 -17.78 -3.43
CA SER A 198 -15.27 -16.89 -2.99
C SER A 198 -15.76 -15.46 -2.83
N SER A 199 -15.18 -14.74 -1.88
CA SER A 199 -15.51 -13.35 -1.57
C SER A 199 -15.30 -12.42 -2.76
N PHE A 200 -14.26 -12.65 -3.57
CA PHE A 200 -14.01 -11.84 -4.76
C PHE A 200 -15.02 -12.14 -5.87
N TYR A 201 -15.40 -13.41 -6.10
CA TYR A 201 -16.44 -13.73 -7.08
C TYR A 201 -17.79 -13.12 -6.67
N LEU A 202 -18.17 -13.26 -5.40
CA LEU A 202 -19.41 -12.70 -4.86
C LEU A 202 -19.44 -11.15 -4.96
N ALA A 203 -18.29 -10.49 -4.79
CA ALA A 203 -18.19 -9.05 -4.96
C ALA A 203 -18.28 -8.64 -6.43
N LEU A 204 -17.50 -9.26 -7.31
CA LEU A 204 -17.45 -8.91 -8.73
C LEU A 204 -18.76 -9.20 -9.47
N ARG A 205 -19.46 -10.27 -9.10
CA ARG A 205 -20.75 -10.67 -9.68
C ARG A 205 -21.96 -9.98 -9.04
N SER A 206 -21.73 -9.07 -8.11
CA SER A 206 -22.81 -8.39 -7.43
C SER A 206 -23.47 -7.37 -8.35
N GLY A 207 -24.78 -7.15 -8.18
CA GLY A 207 -25.51 -6.16 -8.98
C GLY A 207 -25.13 -4.70 -8.66
N SER A 208 -24.36 -4.46 -7.59
CA SER A 208 -23.85 -3.14 -7.25
C SER A 208 -22.48 -2.84 -7.89
N CYS A 209 -21.80 -3.86 -8.41
CA CYS A 209 -20.51 -3.70 -9.08
C CYS A 209 -20.70 -3.04 -10.45
N GLN A 210 -20.21 -1.82 -10.60
CA GLN A 210 -20.28 -1.03 -11.83
C GLN A 210 -19.22 -1.45 -12.84
N GLY A 211 -18.04 -1.85 -12.37
CA GLY A 211 -16.94 -2.24 -13.24
C GLY A 211 -15.73 -2.76 -12.47
N THR A 212 -14.67 -3.04 -13.20
CA THR A 212 -13.39 -3.51 -12.66
C THR A 212 -12.30 -2.47 -12.88
N VAL A 213 -11.74 -1.96 -11.79
CA VAL A 213 -10.53 -1.14 -11.79
C VAL A 213 -9.32 -2.07 -11.75
N MET A 214 -8.55 -2.11 -12.82
CA MET A 214 -7.28 -2.81 -12.84
C MET A 214 -6.14 -1.83 -12.61
N VAL A 215 -5.42 -1.99 -11.50
CA VAL A 215 -4.30 -1.13 -11.12
C VAL A 215 -3.04 -1.63 -11.83
N PHE A 216 -2.63 -0.93 -12.88
CA PHE A 216 -1.41 -1.24 -13.62
C PHE A 216 -0.18 -0.58 -13.01
N ASP A 217 0.88 -1.38 -12.88
CA ASP A 217 2.23 -0.85 -12.83
C ASP A 217 2.84 -0.78 -14.24
N ASN A 218 4.02 -0.17 -14.35
CA ASN A 218 4.74 -0.03 -15.61
C ASN A 218 5.08 -1.38 -16.27
N ASP A 219 5.00 -2.48 -15.51
CA ASP A 219 5.35 -3.83 -15.93
C ASP A 219 4.14 -4.72 -16.22
N ALA A 220 2.92 -4.19 -16.09
CA ALA A 220 1.69 -4.96 -16.28
C ALA A 220 1.65 -6.25 -15.43
N LEU A 221 2.30 -6.24 -14.26
CA LEU A 221 2.43 -7.42 -13.40
C LEU A 221 1.09 -8.02 -12.93
N PRO A 222 -0.03 -7.28 -12.75
CA PRO A 222 -1.31 -7.91 -12.49
C PRO A 222 -1.65 -9.01 -13.48
N LEU A 223 -1.35 -8.85 -14.76
CA LEU A 223 -1.69 -9.85 -15.78
C LEU A 223 -0.76 -11.07 -15.81
N THR A 224 0.29 -11.05 -15.00
CA THR A 224 1.15 -12.22 -14.76
C THR A 224 0.62 -13.08 -13.61
N ARG A 225 -0.50 -12.72 -12.99
CA ARG A 225 -1.11 -13.41 -11.85
C ARG A 225 -2.38 -14.15 -12.24
N SER A 226 -2.46 -15.45 -11.92
CA SER A 226 -3.62 -16.26 -12.28
C SER A 226 -4.93 -15.74 -11.66
N TRP A 227 -4.89 -15.21 -10.44
CA TRP A 227 -6.08 -14.62 -9.81
C TRP A 227 -6.58 -13.36 -10.53
N CYS A 228 -5.69 -12.46 -10.93
CA CYS A 228 -6.07 -11.29 -11.74
C CYS A 228 -6.58 -11.70 -13.13
N LEU A 229 -6.05 -12.79 -13.70
CA LEU A 229 -6.61 -13.39 -14.91
C LEU A 229 -8.04 -13.90 -14.69
N PHE A 230 -8.29 -14.59 -13.58
CA PHE A 230 -9.64 -15.03 -13.23
C PHE A 230 -10.60 -13.84 -13.11
N GLU A 231 -10.19 -12.77 -12.42
CA GLU A 231 -10.97 -11.54 -12.29
C GLU A 231 -11.26 -10.93 -13.67
N LEU A 232 -10.25 -10.81 -14.54
CA LEU A 232 -10.38 -10.33 -15.90
C LEU A 232 -11.35 -11.18 -16.75
N LEU A 233 -11.30 -12.51 -16.60
CA LEU A 233 -12.26 -13.40 -17.25
C LEU A 233 -13.68 -13.09 -16.81
N GLN A 234 -13.92 -12.93 -15.50
CA GLN A 234 -15.24 -12.60 -14.98
C GLN A 234 -15.71 -11.21 -15.46
N THR A 235 -14.82 -10.22 -15.49
CA THR A 235 -15.07 -8.89 -16.09
C THR A 235 -15.48 -9.02 -17.55
N ALA A 236 -14.77 -9.82 -18.35
CA ALA A 236 -15.10 -10.04 -19.76
C ALA A 236 -16.44 -10.75 -19.98
N VAL A 237 -16.82 -11.67 -19.08
CA VAL A 237 -18.15 -12.29 -19.10
C VAL A 237 -19.23 -11.28 -18.74
N LEU A 238 -19.03 -10.47 -17.70
CA LEU A 238 -19.98 -9.43 -17.28
C LEU A 238 -20.16 -8.36 -18.35
N SER A 239 -19.08 -7.85 -18.95
CA SER A 239 -19.16 -6.85 -20.03
C SER A 239 -19.98 -7.30 -21.25
N ARG A 240 -20.11 -8.61 -21.48
CA ARG A 240 -20.93 -9.16 -22.57
C ARG A 240 -22.39 -9.35 -22.20
N ASN A 241 -22.66 -9.66 -20.94
CA ASN A 241 -23.98 -10.10 -20.49
C ASN A 241 -24.77 -9.00 -19.77
N GLU A 242 -24.09 -8.02 -19.19
CA GLU A 242 -24.70 -6.97 -18.36
C GLU A 242 -24.46 -5.59 -19.00
N PRO A 243 -25.46 -4.99 -19.68
CA PRO A 243 -25.29 -3.73 -20.40
C PRO A 243 -24.92 -2.53 -19.51
N THR A 244 -25.26 -2.59 -18.21
CA THR A 244 -24.96 -1.54 -17.23
C THR A 244 -23.57 -1.68 -16.60
N PHE A 245 -22.85 -2.78 -16.89
CA PHE A 245 -21.50 -3.01 -16.40
C PHE A 245 -20.49 -2.30 -17.29
N GLU A 246 -19.76 -1.33 -16.74
CA GLU A 246 -18.79 -0.47 -17.43
C GLU A 246 -17.54 -1.24 -17.91
N GLY A 247 -17.33 -2.47 -17.45
CA GLY A 247 -16.22 -3.31 -17.88
C GLY A 247 -14.89 -2.97 -17.22
N LEU A 248 -13.81 -3.17 -17.96
CA LEU A 248 -12.43 -3.00 -17.48
C LEU A 248 -11.96 -1.55 -17.62
N GLN A 249 -11.63 -0.93 -16.48
CA GLN A 249 -10.95 0.36 -16.39
C GLN A 249 -9.46 0.14 -16.09
N ILE A 250 -8.60 0.52 -17.05
CA ILE A 250 -7.14 0.43 -16.96
C ILE A 250 -6.65 1.70 -16.29
N CYS A 251 -6.20 1.58 -15.04
CA CYS A 251 -5.86 2.71 -14.20
C CYS A 251 -4.37 2.71 -13.85
N THR A 252 -3.78 3.90 -13.86
CA THR A 252 -2.40 4.16 -13.47
C THR A 252 -2.34 5.33 -12.48
N PRO A 253 -1.20 5.57 -11.80
CA PRO A 253 -1.04 6.76 -10.97
C PRO A 253 -1.16 8.09 -11.75
N SER A 254 -1.05 8.04 -13.08
CA SER A 254 -1.19 9.22 -13.94
C SER A 254 -2.63 9.47 -14.41
N GLY A 255 -3.54 8.50 -14.26
CA GLY A 255 -4.93 8.63 -14.70
C GLY A 255 -5.55 7.33 -15.19
N VAL A 256 -6.79 7.43 -15.68
CA VAL A 256 -7.55 6.33 -16.29
C VAL A 256 -7.29 6.33 -17.80
N MET A 257 -6.70 5.25 -18.34
CA MET A 257 -6.37 5.15 -19.77
C MET A 257 -7.62 5.15 -20.65
N ASN A 258 -8.70 4.48 -20.21
CA ASN A 258 -9.97 4.42 -20.93
C ASN A 258 -10.59 5.80 -21.18
N GLN A 259 -10.25 6.80 -20.35
CA GLN A 259 -10.72 8.18 -20.45
C GLN A 259 -9.68 9.12 -21.08
N GLY A 260 -8.56 8.57 -21.57
CA GLY A 260 -7.47 9.31 -22.18
C GLY A 260 -6.67 10.22 -21.23
N GLN A 261 -6.74 9.98 -19.92
CA GLN A 261 -6.11 10.84 -18.90
C GLN A 261 -4.64 10.46 -18.59
N THR A 262 -4.19 9.30 -19.07
CA THR A 262 -2.84 8.78 -18.80
C THR A 262 -1.80 9.44 -19.71
N ASN A 263 -0.54 9.52 -19.25
CA ASN A 263 0.56 9.94 -20.11
C ASN A 263 0.69 9.01 -21.34
N ILE A 264 0.76 9.59 -22.55
CA ILE A 264 0.92 8.84 -23.80
C ILE A 264 2.14 7.90 -23.81
N GLU A 265 3.25 8.30 -23.18
CA GLU A 265 4.45 7.45 -23.06
C GLU A 265 4.14 6.19 -22.26
N LEU A 266 3.47 6.36 -21.11
CA LEU A 266 3.07 5.25 -20.26
C LEU A 266 2.04 4.35 -20.97
N ALA A 267 1.07 4.96 -21.66
CA ALA A 267 0.08 4.22 -22.44
C ALA A 267 0.74 3.38 -23.54
N VAL A 268 1.76 3.90 -24.24
CA VAL A 268 2.52 3.16 -25.25
C VAL A 268 3.35 2.03 -24.63
N VAL A 269 4.03 2.28 -23.49
CA VAL A 269 4.80 1.25 -22.78
C VAL A 269 3.90 0.10 -22.33
N ILE A 270 2.77 0.42 -21.70
CA ILE A 270 1.77 -0.56 -21.26
C ILE A 270 1.22 -1.31 -22.47
N SER A 271 0.82 -0.61 -23.53
CA SER A 271 0.24 -1.25 -24.72
C SER A 271 1.21 -2.20 -25.44
N LYS A 272 2.50 -1.85 -25.50
CA LYS A 272 3.53 -2.76 -26.05
C LYS A 272 3.65 -4.03 -25.23
N LYS A 273 3.71 -3.92 -23.90
CA LYS A 273 3.77 -5.10 -23.02
C LYS A 273 2.54 -5.98 -23.19
N LEU A 274 1.37 -5.36 -23.36
CA LEU A 274 0.11 -6.06 -23.51
C LEU A 274 -0.06 -6.74 -24.87
N ALA A 275 0.58 -6.22 -25.91
CA ALA A 275 0.57 -6.85 -27.24
C ALA A 275 1.31 -8.20 -27.27
N ASP A 276 2.34 -8.36 -26.43
CA ASP A 276 3.15 -9.58 -26.36
C ASP A 276 2.71 -10.53 -25.23
N LEU A 277 1.75 -10.12 -24.39
CA LEU A 277 1.36 -10.87 -23.19
C LEU A 277 0.42 -12.03 -23.54
N ASN A 278 0.76 -13.22 -23.06
CA ASN A 278 -0.12 -14.39 -23.12
C ASN A 278 -0.60 -14.74 -21.72
N LEU A 279 -1.91 -14.65 -21.49
CA LEU A 279 -2.50 -14.90 -20.18
C LEU A 279 -2.31 -16.36 -19.71
N ARG A 280 -1.99 -17.32 -20.60
CA ARG A 280 -1.64 -18.69 -20.19
C ARG A 280 -0.39 -18.77 -19.31
N ASP A 281 0.50 -17.78 -19.45
CA ASP A 281 1.76 -17.72 -18.71
C ASP A 281 1.59 -17.17 -17.30
N ALA A 282 0.37 -16.75 -16.93
CA ALA A 282 0.06 -16.26 -15.59
C ALA A 282 0.34 -17.32 -14.51
N GLN A 283 0.94 -16.87 -13.41
CA GLN A 283 1.39 -17.71 -12.30
C GLN A 283 0.56 -17.48 -11.04
N ALA A 284 0.49 -18.51 -10.18
CA ALA A 284 -0.06 -18.41 -8.84
C ALA A 284 0.94 -18.98 -7.83
N SER A 285 0.94 -18.45 -6.61
CA SER A 285 1.76 -18.99 -5.51
C SER A 285 1.33 -20.39 -5.09
N CYS A 286 0.07 -20.75 -5.38
CA CYS A 286 -0.54 -22.04 -5.14
C CYS A 286 -0.79 -22.72 -6.49
N LEU A 287 -0.18 -23.88 -6.71
CA LEU A 287 -0.25 -24.57 -8.00
C LEU A 287 -1.67 -25.11 -8.26
N GLU A 288 -2.37 -25.53 -7.21
CA GLU A 288 -3.76 -25.96 -7.25
C GLU A 288 -4.67 -24.84 -7.76
N ASP A 289 -4.46 -23.61 -7.30
CA ASP A 289 -5.22 -22.43 -7.74
C ASP A 289 -4.95 -22.15 -9.22
N LYS A 290 -3.67 -22.19 -9.66
CA LYS A 290 -3.34 -22.05 -11.09
C LYS A 290 -4.05 -23.09 -11.92
N HIS A 291 -3.94 -24.37 -11.57
CA HIS A 291 -4.60 -25.44 -12.33
C HIS A 291 -6.12 -25.31 -12.34
N MET A 292 -6.71 -24.86 -11.24
CA MET A 292 -8.15 -24.60 -11.15
C MET A 292 -8.56 -23.47 -12.10
N ILE A 293 -7.86 -22.34 -12.06
CA ILE A 293 -8.13 -21.16 -12.91
C ILE A 293 -7.90 -21.49 -14.38
N ASP A 294 -6.81 -22.17 -14.73
CA ASP A 294 -6.50 -22.56 -16.11
C ASP A 294 -7.61 -23.47 -16.68
N ARG A 295 -8.15 -24.39 -15.88
CA ARG A 295 -9.32 -25.21 -16.27
C ARG A 295 -10.58 -24.37 -16.45
N LEU A 296 -10.83 -23.39 -15.59
CA LEU A 296 -11.99 -22.50 -15.71
C LEU A 296 -11.92 -21.68 -16.99
N VAL A 297 -10.76 -21.09 -17.29
CA VAL A 297 -10.55 -20.36 -18.53
C VAL A 297 -10.74 -21.28 -19.73
N ALA A 298 -10.12 -22.47 -19.71
CA ALA A 298 -10.24 -23.44 -20.82
C ALA A 298 -11.67 -23.94 -21.06
N ALA A 299 -12.51 -23.99 -20.03
CA ALA A 299 -13.91 -24.40 -20.13
C ALA A 299 -14.83 -23.32 -20.75
N GLN A 300 -14.39 -22.05 -20.80
CA GLN A 300 -15.16 -20.98 -21.42
C GLN A 300 -15.11 -21.06 -22.95
N PRO A 301 -16.21 -20.69 -23.65
CA PRO A 301 -16.20 -20.65 -25.12
C PRO A 301 -15.06 -19.76 -25.65
N GLY A 302 -14.09 -20.35 -26.37
CA GLY A 302 -12.92 -19.65 -26.90
C GLY A 302 -11.71 -19.59 -25.95
N GLY A 303 -11.85 -20.07 -24.71
CA GLY A 303 -10.74 -20.28 -23.78
C GLY A 303 -9.89 -19.04 -23.53
N PHE A 304 -8.58 -19.25 -23.39
CA PHE A 304 -7.59 -18.18 -23.23
C PHE A 304 -7.56 -17.20 -24.41
N GLU A 305 -7.83 -17.66 -25.63
CA GLU A 305 -7.81 -16.79 -26.81
C GLU A 305 -8.88 -15.71 -26.72
N GLN A 306 -10.06 -16.05 -26.20
CA GLN A 306 -11.13 -15.08 -26.00
C GLN A 306 -10.76 -14.04 -24.94
N VAL A 307 -10.14 -14.45 -23.83
CA VAL A 307 -9.73 -13.51 -22.77
C VAL A 307 -8.59 -12.61 -23.25
N ASN A 308 -7.61 -13.18 -23.97
CA ASN A 308 -6.54 -12.42 -24.64
C ASN A 308 -7.14 -11.40 -25.64
N THR A 309 -8.14 -11.81 -26.41
CA THR A 309 -8.83 -10.92 -27.37
C THR A 309 -9.55 -9.79 -26.66
N TYR A 310 -10.29 -10.07 -25.59
CA TYR A 310 -10.98 -9.05 -24.80
C TYR A 310 -9.98 -8.03 -24.22
N LEU A 311 -8.89 -8.51 -23.61
CA LEU A 311 -7.83 -7.65 -23.08
C LEU A 311 -7.24 -6.77 -24.19
N THR A 312 -6.86 -7.36 -25.31
CA THR A 312 -6.27 -6.63 -26.45
C THR A 312 -7.22 -5.56 -26.97
N GLN A 313 -8.52 -5.86 -27.06
CA GLN A 313 -9.54 -4.89 -27.47
C GLN A 313 -9.69 -3.75 -26.46
N ALA A 314 -9.76 -4.05 -25.16
CA ALA A 314 -9.85 -3.04 -24.10
C ALA A 314 -8.62 -2.11 -24.11
N VAL A 315 -7.43 -2.68 -24.27
CA VAL A 315 -6.16 -1.94 -24.33
C VAL A 315 -6.09 -1.07 -25.58
N ASN A 316 -6.47 -1.59 -26.74
CA ASN A 316 -6.49 -0.82 -27.98
C ASN A 316 -7.47 0.35 -27.88
N ALA A 317 -8.67 0.14 -27.33
CA ALA A 317 -9.64 1.21 -27.09
C ALA A 317 -9.09 2.29 -26.15
N ALA A 318 -8.45 1.88 -25.05
CA ALA A 318 -7.83 2.81 -24.09
C ALA A 318 -6.64 3.59 -24.70
N LEU A 319 -5.83 2.95 -25.54
CA LEU A 319 -4.74 3.61 -26.27
C LEU A 319 -5.29 4.64 -27.26
N GLN A 320 -6.37 4.31 -27.99
CA GLN A 320 -7.04 5.23 -28.90
C GLN A 320 -7.61 6.45 -28.16
N ALA A 321 -8.27 6.24 -27.02
CA ALA A 321 -8.77 7.33 -26.17
C ALA A 321 -7.64 8.26 -25.71
N THR A 322 -6.51 7.69 -25.29
CA THR A 322 -5.33 8.47 -24.87
C THR A 322 -4.72 9.25 -26.04
N ALA A 323 -4.58 8.63 -27.21
CA ALA A 323 -4.06 9.29 -28.40
C ALA A 323 -4.95 10.46 -28.87
N LEU A 324 -6.28 10.26 -28.85
CA LEU A 324 -7.25 11.29 -29.20
C LEU A 324 -7.13 12.49 -28.25
N ARG A 325 -7.13 12.25 -26.93
CA ARG A 325 -7.02 13.32 -25.94
C ARG A 325 -5.72 14.10 -26.07
N PHE A 326 -4.60 13.41 -26.29
CA PHE A 326 -3.31 14.05 -26.51
C PHE A 326 -3.32 14.96 -27.75
N GLN A 327 -3.97 14.53 -28.84
CA GLN A 327 -4.11 15.33 -30.05
C GLN A 327 -4.96 16.58 -29.81
N GLU A 328 -6.06 16.48 -29.05
CA GLU A 328 -6.89 17.64 -28.65
C GLU A 328 -6.09 18.65 -27.82
N ASP A 329 -5.34 18.19 -26.81
CA ASP A 329 -4.52 19.04 -25.96
C ASP A 329 -3.44 19.78 -26.78
N LEU A 330 -2.82 19.08 -27.74
CA LEU A 330 -1.84 19.65 -28.65
C LEU A 330 -2.46 20.73 -29.54
N GLN A 331 -3.64 20.48 -30.11
CA GLN A 331 -4.36 21.46 -30.93
C GLN A 331 -4.73 22.70 -30.13
N HIS A 332 -5.23 22.51 -28.90
CA HIS A 332 -5.56 23.62 -28.01
C HIS A 332 -4.31 24.45 -27.65
N LEU A 333 -3.16 23.80 -27.40
CA LEU A 333 -1.90 24.49 -27.16
C LEU A 333 -1.45 25.31 -28.38
N HIS A 334 -1.51 24.73 -29.59
CA HIS A 334 -1.19 25.44 -30.82
C HIS A 334 -2.09 26.68 -30.99
N HIS A 335 -3.39 26.55 -30.75
CA HIS A 335 -4.33 27.66 -30.82
C HIS A 335 -3.98 28.78 -29.81
N ARG A 336 -3.64 28.42 -28.57
CA ARG A 336 -3.23 29.38 -27.52
C ARG A 336 -1.91 30.08 -27.82
N LEU A 337 -0.96 29.39 -28.43
CA LEU A 337 0.32 29.98 -28.82
C LEU A 337 0.17 30.91 -30.04
N ALA A 338 -0.68 30.52 -31.01
CA ALA A 338 -0.99 31.35 -32.17
C ALA A 338 -1.71 32.64 -31.78
N SER A 339 -2.71 32.57 -30.89
CA SER A 339 -3.46 33.76 -30.43
C SER A 339 -2.58 34.75 -29.66
N ARG A 340 -1.63 34.26 -28.86
CA ARG A 340 -0.62 35.12 -28.20
C ARG A 340 0.37 35.75 -29.16
N SER A 341 0.77 35.01 -30.21
CA SER A 341 1.70 35.53 -31.23
C SER A 341 1.05 36.61 -32.09
N GLY A 342 -0.26 36.52 -32.36
CA GLY A 342 -1.03 37.56 -33.06
C GLY A 342 -1.23 38.85 -32.24
N ALA A 343 -1.34 38.74 -30.91
CA ALA A 343 -1.50 39.91 -30.02
C ALA A 343 -0.22 40.77 -29.89
N PHE A 344 0.95 40.26 -30.26
CA PHE A 344 2.22 40.99 -30.23
C PHE A 344 2.45 41.90 -31.46
N HIS A 345 1.51 41.96 -32.42
CA HIS A 345 1.65 42.74 -33.65
C HIS A 345 0.85 44.04 -33.72
N THR A 346 0.16 44.44 -32.66
CA THR A 346 -0.66 45.68 -32.67
C THR A 346 -0.16 46.80 -31.75
N GLY A 347 1.05 46.74 -31.18
CA GLY A 347 1.50 47.81 -30.27
C GLY A 347 2.98 47.96 -29.94
N ALA A 348 3.91 47.37 -30.71
CA ALA A 348 5.34 47.62 -30.49
C ALA A 348 5.88 48.64 -31.51
N PRO A 349 6.50 49.76 -31.08
CA PRO A 349 7.20 50.65 -32.00
C PRO A 349 8.32 49.87 -32.70
N ALA A 350 8.55 50.18 -33.97
CA ALA A 350 9.39 49.45 -34.91
C ALA A 350 10.84 49.16 -34.45
N GLU A 351 11.31 49.79 -33.36
CA GLU A 351 12.65 49.63 -32.80
C GLU A 351 12.90 48.26 -32.13
N GLY A 352 11.86 47.62 -31.56
CA GLY A 352 12.03 46.34 -30.85
C GLY A 352 12.25 45.13 -31.77
N ARG A 353 11.74 45.20 -33.01
CA ARG A 353 11.78 44.10 -33.98
C ARG A 353 13.18 43.91 -34.54
N GLU A 354 13.90 45.00 -34.81
CA GLU A 354 15.31 44.95 -35.21
C GLU A 354 16.25 44.47 -34.09
N ALA A 355 15.94 44.79 -32.83
CA ALA A 355 16.75 44.35 -31.69
C ALA A 355 16.60 42.84 -31.44
N PHE A 356 15.39 42.30 -31.56
CA PHE A 356 15.12 40.86 -31.46
C PHE A 356 15.72 40.10 -32.65
N GLU A 357 15.57 40.60 -33.87
CA GLU A 357 16.19 39.98 -35.06
C GLU A 357 17.73 40.05 -35.03
N ARG A 358 18.33 41.13 -34.49
CA ARG A 358 19.78 41.18 -34.23
C ARG A 358 20.20 40.09 -33.23
N ARG A 359 19.44 39.90 -32.14
CA ARG A 359 19.72 38.86 -31.13
C ARG A 359 19.58 37.44 -31.68
N ALA A 360 18.55 37.18 -32.50
CA ALA A 360 18.32 35.90 -33.15
C ALA A 360 19.41 35.55 -34.17
N ARG A 361 19.94 36.55 -34.91
CA ARG A 361 21.07 36.36 -35.84
C ARG A 361 22.41 36.13 -35.12
N THR A 362 22.58 36.58 -33.87
CA THR A 362 23.78 36.29 -33.06
C THR A 362 23.74 34.94 -32.33
N PHE A 363 22.56 34.30 -32.21
CA PHE A 363 22.41 33.07 -31.43
C PHE A 363 23.17 31.84 -32.00
N PRO A 364 23.31 31.66 -33.33
CA PRO A 364 24.14 30.59 -33.89
C PRO A 364 25.63 30.73 -33.58
N ALA A 365 26.12 31.94 -33.26
CA ALA A 365 27.54 32.17 -32.96
C ALA A 365 27.94 31.74 -31.53
N LEU A 366 26.98 31.60 -30.60
CA LEU A 366 27.26 31.10 -29.24
C LEU A 366 27.23 29.57 -29.14
N LEU A 367 26.40 28.89 -29.94
CA LEU A 367 26.30 27.43 -29.95
C LEU A 367 27.47 26.76 -30.70
N GLY A 368 28.11 27.45 -31.65
CA GLY A 368 29.31 26.95 -32.33
C GLY A 368 30.57 26.85 -31.45
N ARG A 369 30.60 27.47 -30.27
CA ARG A 369 31.73 27.39 -29.32
C ARG A 369 31.60 26.29 -28.26
N LEU A 370 30.47 25.58 -28.19
CA LEU A 370 30.27 24.46 -27.26
C LEU A 370 30.40 23.07 -27.92
N SER A 371 30.80 23.02 -29.20
CA SER A 371 30.95 21.79 -30.00
C SER A 371 32.42 21.36 -30.25
N SER A 372 33.36 21.75 -29.38
CA SER A 372 34.72 21.19 -29.42
C SER A 372 34.94 20.22 -28.26
N VAL A 373 34.44 18.99 -28.44
CA VAL A 373 34.91 17.83 -27.68
C VAL A 373 36.21 17.37 -28.34
N PRO A 374 37.36 17.35 -27.64
CA PRO A 374 38.59 16.79 -28.18
C PRO A 374 38.47 15.27 -28.20
N THR A 375 38.53 14.67 -29.38
CA THR A 375 38.77 13.24 -29.56
C THR A 375 40.27 12.98 -29.44
N GLY A 376 40.72 12.67 -28.23
CA GLY A 376 42.10 12.28 -27.94
C GLY A 376 42.20 10.78 -27.68
N LYS A 377 42.59 10.03 -28.72
CA LYS A 377 43.28 8.75 -28.59
C LYS A 377 44.63 9.05 -27.90
N ASP A 378 44.92 8.43 -26.76
CA ASP A 378 46.23 7.84 -26.50
C ASP A 378 46.23 6.93 -25.26
N ARG A 379 46.88 5.77 -25.44
CA ARG A 379 47.19 4.73 -24.46
C ARG A 379 48.16 5.26 -23.39
N ALA A 380 48.01 4.78 -22.15
CA ALA A 380 49.11 4.19 -21.39
C ALA A 380 48.60 3.42 -20.16
N ASP A 381 49.26 2.29 -19.91
CA ASP A 381 49.18 1.40 -18.76
C ASP A 381 49.25 2.13 -17.40
N PHE A 382 48.63 1.54 -16.35
CA PHE A 382 49.35 1.26 -15.10
C PHE A 382 48.56 0.27 -14.23
N SER A 383 49.19 -0.87 -13.98
CA SER A 383 48.89 -1.84 -12.95
C SER A 383 49.05 -1.26 -11.54
N GLY A 384 48.24 -1.70 -10.58
CA GLY A 384 48.65 -1.71 -9.17
C GLY A 384 47.52 -1.57 -8.15
N CYS A 385 47.35 -2.62 -7.34
CA CYS A 385 47.01 -2.66 -5.91
C CYS A 385 45.99 -1.62 -5.35
N ALA A 386 44.96 -2.01 -4.61
CA ALA A 386 45.12 -2.81 -3.40
C ALA A 386 43.85 -3.52 -2.91
N LYS A 387 44.11 -4.66 -2.26
CA LYS A 387 43.23 -5.42 -1.38
C LYS A 387 42.94 -4.64 -0.09
N SER A 388 41.70 -4.73 0.41
CA SER A 388 41.37 -4.87 1.84
C SER A 388 39.86 -5.15 1.96
N SER A 389 39.42 -6.40 2.11
CA SER A 389 39.25 -7.11 3.39
C SER A 389 38.61 -6.25 4.50
N LEU A 390 37.36 -6.54 4.85
CA LEU A 390 36.90 -6.60 6.23
C LEU A 390 35.63 -7.47 6.28
N ALA A 391 35.87 -8.73 6.65
CA ALA A 391 34.85 -9.64 7.16
C ALA A 391 34.61 -9.33 8.64
N GLY A 392 33.36 -9.45 9.08
CA GLY A 392 32.94 -9.37 10.49
C GLY A 392 31.47 -9.77 10.62
N PRO A 393 31.06 -10.35 11.77
CA PRO A 393 30.48 -11.68 11.77
C PRO A 393 28.95 -11.75 11.79
N HIS A 394 28.44 -12.88 11.27
CA HIS A 394 27.11 -13.42 11.51
C HIS A 394 26.80 -13.58 13.01
N PRO A 395 25.55 -13.31 13.42
CA PRO A 395 24.86 -14.11 14.41
C PRO A 395 23.81 -14.98 13.72
N ALA A 396 23.89 -16.28 14.03
CA ALA A 396 22.92 -17.28 13.64
C ALA A 396 21.68 -17.25 14.54
N ALA A 397 20.60 -17.79 13.98
CA ALA A 397 19.47 -18.43 14.64
C ALA A 397 18.45 -17.54 15.38
N GLU A 398 17.41 -17.11 14.65
CA GLU A 398 16.02 -17.13 15.16
C GLU A 398 14.98 -16.89 14.04
N HIS A 399 14.99 -17.66 12.95
CA HIS A 399 13.96 -17.56 11.90
C HIS A 399 13.49 -18.95 11.46
N HIS A 400 12.50 -19.49 12.18
CA HIS A 400 11.78 -20.69 11.73
C HIS A 400 10.25 -20.60 11.88
N LYS A 401 9.67 -19.41 12.15
CA LYS A 401 8.21 -19.22 12.23
C LYS A 401 7.61 -18.18 11.27
N THR A 402 8.43 -17.47 10.51
CA THR A 402 7.95 -16.38 9.63
C THR A 402 7.64 -16.84 8.20
N VAL A 403 8.09 -18.04 7.78
CA VAL A 403 7.97 -18.50 6.39
C VAL A 403 6.59 -19.10 6.07
N GLU A 404 5.93 -19.77 7.02
CA GLU A 404 4.56 -20.30 6.80
C GLU A 404 3.50 -19.20 6.74
N GLN A 405 3.70 -18.05 7.40
CA GLN A 405 2.71 -16.97 7.44
C GLN A 405 2.73 -16.07 6.19
N SER A 406 3.83 -16.08 5.43
CA SER A 406 3.90 -15.43 4.12
C SER A 406 3.12 -16.19 3.04
N GLN A 407 2.92 -17.50 3.20
CA GLN A 407 2.24 -18.34 2.20
C GLN A 407 0.71 -18.16 2.22
N ALA A 408 0.11 -17.86 3.38
CA ALA A 408 -1.34 -17.62 3.48
C ALA A 408 -1.79 -16.31 2.80
N SER A 409 -0.95 -15.26 2.84
CA SER A 409 -1.20 -14.00 2.11
C SER A 409 -0.77 -14.08 0.64
N ALA A 410 -0.02 -15.12 0.25
CA ALA A 410 0.35 -15.37 -1.14
C ALA A 410 -0.71 -16.18 -1.91
N LYS A 411 -1.73 -16.72 -1.22
CA LYS A 411 -2.89 -17.40 -1.84
C LYS A 411 -3.82 -16.43 -2.58
N LEU A 412 -3.72 -15.11 -2.35
CA LEU A 412 -4.45 -14.07 -3.09
C LEU A 412 -3.48 -13.32 -4.03
#